data_AF-A0A5C4TEQ8-F1
#
_entry.id   AF-A0A5C4TEQ8-F1
#
_cell.length_a   1.000
_cell.length_b   1.000
_cell.length_c   1.000
_cell.angle_alpha   90.00
_cell.angle_beta   90.00
_cell.angle_gamma   90.00
#
_symmetry.space_group_name_H-M   'P 1'
#
loop_
_entity.id
_entity.type
_entity.pdbx_description
1 polymer ?
#
loop_
_entity_poly.entity_id
_entity_poly.type
_entity_poly.pdbx_seq_one_letter_code
_entity_poly.pdbx_strand_id
1 'polypeptide(L)'
;MSGAKIALFFGAGAEIAYGLPSGGKFALDLFRTPVEEDKAEFRRQLENVDGTSNYATKWLPNGYLKKRVHVFGKGDFEGIVASSLEYRREDILTYLELFDRHAAKLLERWVLDEETVRSRYHEEIGADIGDISYGQVIKLNNRLAESVRLFESDFFSAMLKTLEASPDHRKLQQTVRAILELLVGACGQRLVSRLNEELFEAAPDQLSVFDDLSGIFSLDYRNVGQTGLEIVIEQPPVPVTAESDLADIMTGLGRAVLEDVYAKVIDYQALIDSHFRYLYNPKAHWAKFTRISIFLHTVRRYISTNNDIDAGKLAVGPGFYHDLITLSEVASIHAIGTTNYNSYVEQVIGGSSLPPVPVYHLNGSVNEYYDPYCNHISTNEELNGQAGTAGHITVPFLFTQSGVKPLTSITMSRRYVELYDKFKQSDAICIIGYAFNGDDGHINGLFRSLAVEGKPIMIYHYGTENELVLKKEYQTKLRLPAPDNLHIFTIDGARKTKGSIWWERALQETMLIPAT
;
A
#
# COMPACT_ATOMS: atom_id res chain seq x y z
N MET A 1 40.78 5.66 8.90
CA MET A 1 40.49 6.52 7.74
C MET A 1 39.15 7.17 8.01
N SER A 2 39.02 8.50 8.00
CA SER A 2 37.73 9.16 8.18
C SER A 2 36.96 9.14 6.85
N GLY A 3 36.36 7.99 6.53
CA GLY A 3 35.41 7.90 5.42
C GLY A 3 34.17 8.74 5.70
N ALA A 4 33.43 9.10 4.65
CA ALA A 4 32.17 9.85 4.77
C ALA A 4 31.20 9.15 5.73
N LYS A 5 30.46 9.91 6.53
CA LYS A 5 29.37 9.43 7.39
C LYS A 5 28.07 9.46 6.62
N ILE A 6 27.56 8.30 6.24
CA ILE A 6 26.33 8.18 5.46
C ILE A 6 25.20 7.70 6.36
N ALA A 7 24.07 8.39 6.31
CA ALA A 7 22.81 7.93 6.85
C ALA A 7 21.92 7.38 5.73
N LEU A 8 21.08 6.40 6.06
CA LEU A 8 20.24 5.71 5.08
C LEU A 8 18.78 5.74 5.48
N PHE A 9 17.90 5.77 4.49
CA PHE A 9 16.47 5.60 4.69
C PHE A 9 15.86 4.67 3.63
N PHE A 10 15.14 3.64 4.09
CA PHE A 10 14.52 2.65 3.22
C PHE A 10 13.00 2.69 3.29
N GLY A 11 12.37 2.71 2.12
CA GLY A 11 10.94 2.45 1.96
C GLY A 11 10.66 1.12 1.27
N ALA A 12 9.38 0.81 1.08
CA ALA A 12 8.94 -0.50 0.58
C ALA A 12 9.50 -0.83 -0.82
N GLY A 13 9.78 0.20 -1.64
CA GLY A 13 10.38 0.03 -2.95
C GLY A 13 11.78 -0.61 -2.91
N ALA A 14 12.52 -0.49 -1.80
CA ALA A 14 13.82 -1.12 -1.63
C ALA A 14 13.74 -2.64 -1.49
N GLU A 15 12.54 -3.18 -1.22
CA GLU A 15 12.36 -4.60 -0.90
C GLU A 15 11.63 -5.40 -1.98
N ILE A 16 11.14 -4.73 -3.03
CA ILE A 16 10.57 -5.38 -4.21
C ILE A 16 11.55 -6.41 -4.79
N ALA A 17 12.85 -6.10 -4.74
CA ALA A 17 13.89 -7.02 -5.20
C ALA A 17 13.93 -8.34 -4.42
N TYR A 18 13.45 -8.38 -3.18
CA TYR A 18 13.39 -9.60 -2.34
C TYR A 18 12.08 -10.39 -2.52
N GLY A 19 11.21 -10.00 -3.46
CA GLY A 19 9.95 -10.71 -3.75
C GLY A 19 8.74 -10.18 -3.00
N LEU A 20 8.88 -9.11 -2.21
CA LEU A 20 7.74 -8.50 -1.51
C LEU A 20 6.72 -7.90 -2.51
N PRO A 21 5.41 -8.10 -2.28
CA PRO A 21 4.37 -7.58 -3.16
C PRO A 21 4.26 -6.06 -3.09
N SER A 22 3.69 -5.45 -4.13
CA SER A 22 3.26 -4.06 -4.09
C SER A 22 2.17 -3.84 -3.03
N GLY A 23 2.05 -2.60 -2.51
CA GLY A 23 1.13 -2.27 -1.41
C GLY A 23 -0.35 -2.66 -1.61
N GLY A 24 -0.90 -2.59 -2.83
CA GLY A 24 -2.30 -3.02 -3.01
C GLY A 24 -2.47 -4.51 -3.34
N LYS A 25 -1.46 -5.20 -3.89
CA LYS A 25 -1.45 -6.68 -3.90
C LYS A 25 -1.41 -7.21 -2.46
N PHE A 26 -0.57 -6.60 -1.62
CA PHE A 26 -0.54 -6.84 -0.17
C PHE A 26 -1.92 -6.67 0.47
N ALA A 27 -2.63 -5.58 0.14
CA ALA A 27 -3.98 -5.32 0.67
C ALA A 27 -4.99 -6.42 0.30
N LEU A 28 -4.99 -6.85 -0.96
CA LEU A 28 -5.87 -7.92 -1.44
C LEU A 28 -5.58 -9.25 -0.77
N ASP A 29 -4.30 -9.62 -0.68
CA ASP A 29 -3.89 -10.87 -0.05
C ASP A 29 -4.22 -10.89 1.45
N LEU A 30 -4.07 -9.75 2.13
CA LEU A 30 -4.49 -9.58 3.51
C LEU A 30 -5.98 -9.86 3.70
N PHE A 31 -6.84 -9.39 2.79
CA PHE A 31 -8.28 -9.65 2.87
C PHE A 31 -8.67 -11.09 2.56
N ARG A 32 -7.84 -11.81 1.80
CA ARG A 32 -7.99 -13.25 1.54
C ARG A 32 -7.46 -14.10 2.69
N THR A 33 -6.67 -13.53 3.60
CA THR A 33 -5.99 -14.26 4.68
C THR A 33 -7.01 -14.76 5.72
N PRO A 34 -7.07 -16.07 6.02
CA PRO A 34 -7.95 -16.58 7.07
C PRO A 34 -7.60 -16.01 8.45
N VAL A 35 -8.59 -15.53 9.19
CA VAL A 35 -8.41 -14.83 10.49
C VAL A 35 -8.57 -15.72 11.72
N GLU A 36 -8.88 -17.01 11.56
CA GLU A 36 -9.22 -17.89 12.69
C GLU A 36 -8.03 -18.12 13.63
N GLU A 37 -6.80 -18.15 13.11
CA GLU A 37 -5.57 -18.23 13.92
C GLU A 37 -5.40 -16.98 14.79
N ASP A 38 -5.53 -15.80 14.21
CA ASP A 38 -5.37 -14.51 14.91
C ASP A 38 -6.47 -14.29 15.96
N LYS A 39 -7.68 -14.78 15.67
CA LYS A 39 -8.81 -14.76 16.61
C LYS A 39 -8.62 -15.74 17.76
N ALA A 40 -8.02 -16.91 17.52
CA ALA A 40 -7.65 -17.85 18.58
C ALA A 40 -6.55 -17.26 19.47
N GLU A 41 -5.54 -16.65 18.87
CA GLU A 41 -4.49 -15.90 19.59
C GLU A 41 -5.09 -14.81 20.48
N PHE A 42 -5.96 -13.96 19.92
CA PHE A 42 -6.61 -12.91 20.69
C PHE A 42 -7.42 -13.45 21.88
N ARG A 43 -8.11 -14.60 21.71
CA ARG A 43 -8.82 -15.25 22.82
C ARG A 43 -7.88 -15.75 23.91
N ARG A 44 -6.73 -16.32 23.56
CA ARG A 44 -5.72 -16.72 24.54
C ARG A 44 -5.23 -15.53 25.36
N GLN A 45 -5.03 -14.37 24.72
CA GLN A 45 -4.69 -13.14 25.45
C GLN A 45 -5.79 -12.74 26.44
N LEU A 46 -7.08 -12.84 26.07
CA LEU A 46 -8.19 -12.58 26.98
C LEU A 46 -8.19 -13.52 28.19
N GLU A 47 -7.94 -14.81 27.97
CA GLU A 47 -7.90 -15.82 29.04
C GLU A 47 -6.76 -15.59 30.02
N ASN A 48 -5.65 -15.00 29.55
CA ASN A 48 -4.49 -14.65 30.37
C ASN A 48 -4.67 -13.37 31.19
N VAL A 49 -5.76 -12.62 31.02
CA VAL A 49 -6.04 -11.41 31.79
C VAL A 49 -6.47 -11.77 33.22
N ASP A 50 -5.83 -11.21 34.23
CA ASP A 50 -6.31 -11.31 35.62
C ASP A 50 -7.65 -10.58 35.77
N GLY A 51 -8.73 -11.36 35.92
CA GLY A 51 -10.09 -10.87 36.07
C GLY A 51 -10.34 -10.02 37.33
N THR A 52 -9.44 -10.06 38.33
CA THR A 52 -9.53 -9.26 39.55
C THR A 52 -8.81 -7.90 39.44
N SER A 53 -8.05 -7.69 38.36
CA SER A 53 -7.27 -6.47 38.15
C SER A 53 -8.13 -5.22 37.89
N ASN A 54 -7.57 -4.05 38.20
CA ASN A 54 -8.16 -2.76 37.79
C ASN A 54 -8.31 -2.66 36.27
N TYR A 55 -7.37 -3.22 35.52
CA TYR A 55 -7.41 -3.30 34.07
C TYR A 55 -8.66 -4.05 33.59
N ALA A 56 -8.89 -5.27 34.08
CA ALA A 56 -10.05 -6.07 33.70
C ALA A 56 -11.38 -5.45 34.15
N THR A 57 -11.44 -4.88 35.35
CA THR A 57 -12.70 -4.37 35.93
C THR A 57 -13.08 -2.97 35.42
N LYS A 58 -12.10 -2.11 35.12
CA LYS A 58 -12.36 -0.72 34.71
C LYS A 58 -12.21 -0.49 33.23
N TRP A 59 -11.23 -1.11 32.58
CA TRP A 59 -10.90 -0.87 31.17
C TRP A 59 -11.60 -1.84 30.22
N LEU A 60 -11.69 -3.12 30.56
CA LEU A 60 -12.45 -4.10 29.76
C LEU A 60 -13.97 -4.03 30.05
N PRO A 61 -14.82 -4.50 29.11
CA PRO A 61 -16.25 -4.61 29.37
C PRO A 61 -16.59 -5.75 30.34
N ASN A 62 -17.68 -5.59 31.09
CA ASN A 62 -18.18 -6.64 31.98
C ASN A 62 -18.43 -7.94 31.21
N GLY A 63 -17.92 -9.05 31.75
CA GLY A 63 -18.05 -10.38 31.13
C GLY A 63 -17.31 -10.54 29.80
N TYR A 64 -16.21 -9.81 29.58
CA TYR A 64 -15.45 -9.81 28.32
C TYR A 64 -15.16 -11.21 27.77
N LEU A 65 -14.84 -12.20 28.62
CA LEU A 65 -14.58 -13.59 28.21
C LEU A 65 -15.76 -14.25 27.48
N LYS A 66 -17.00 -13.86 27.78
CA LYS A 66 -18.22 -14.40 27.15
C LYS A 66 -18.70 -13.55 25.97
N LYS A 67 -18.12 -12.36 25.77
CA LYS A 67 -18.54 -11.48 24.68
C LYS A 67 -18.07 -12.02 23.34
N ARG A 68 -18.88 -11.78 22.30
CA ARG A 68 -18.50 -12.10 20.92
C ARG A 68 -17.26 -11.29 20.54
N VAL A 69 -16.31 -11.97 19.90
CA VAL A 69 -15.14 -11.37 19.26
C VAL A 69 -15.50 -11.10 17.81
N HIS A 70 -15.29 -9.87 17.35
CA HIS A 70 -15.64 -9.42 16.02
C HIS A 70 -14.38 -9.29 15.16
N VAL A 71 -14.49 -9.63 13.88
CA VAL A 71 -13.46 -9.42 12.86
C VAL A 71 -14.04 -8.53 11.76
N PHE A 72 -13.18 -7.92 10.95
CA PHE A 72 -13.64 -7.23 9.75
C PHE A 72 -14.34 -8.23 8.84
N GLY A 73 -15.50 -7.83 8.34
CA GLY A 73 -16.30 -8.65 7.43
C GLY A 73 -16.59 -7.91 6.13
N LYS A 74 -17.39 -8.57 5.29
CA LYS A 74 -17.79 -8.08 3.96
C LYS A 74 -18.21 -6.60 3.94
N GLY A 75 -19.11 -6.20 4.83
CA GLY A 75 -19.59 -4.81 4.90
C GLY A 75 -18.51 -3.78 5.27
N ASP A 76 -17.47 -4.19 6.01
CA ASP A 76 -16.35 -3.27 6.29
C ASP A 76 -15.47 -3.10 5.04
N PHE A 77 -15.33 -4.14 4.21
CA PHE A 77 -14.62 -4.08 2.92
C PHE A 77 -15.39 -3.31 1.84
N GLU A 78 -16.72 -3.41 1.81
CA GLU A 78 -17.59 -2.56 0.97
C GLU A 78 -17.31 -1.07 1.20
N GLY A 79 -17.14 -0.67 2.47
CA GLY A 79 -16.78 0.70 2.83
C GLY A 79 -15.43 1.16 2.26
N ILE A 80 -14.44 0.26 2.17
CA ILE A 80 -13.13 0.56 1.57
C ILE A 80 -13.27 0.75 0.08
N VAL A 81 -14.05 -0.09 -0.61
CA VAL A 81 -14.27 0.05 -2.06
C VAL A 81 -15.01 1.35 -2.37
N ALA A 82 -16.03 1.69 -1.60
CA ALA A 82 -16.73 2.97 -1.73
C ALA A 82 -15.76 4.15 -1.55
N SER A 83 -14.93 4.12 -0.51
CA SER A 83 -13.91 5.13 -0.27
C SER A 83 -12.86 5.17 -1.39
N SER A 84 -12.46 4.01 -1.91
CA SER A 84 -11.51 3.92 -3.03
C SER A 84 -12.12 4.51 -4.30
N LEU A 85 -13.39 4.25 -4.60
CA LEU A 85 -14.11 4.90 -5.70
C LEU A 85 -14.21 6.42 -5.50
N GLU A 86 -14.36 6.88 -4.26
CA GLU A 86 -14.38 8.31 -3.93
C GLU A 86 -13.03 9.00 -4.20
N TYR A 87 -11.95 8.47 -3.66
CA TYR A 87 -10.63 9.11 -3.68
C TYR A 87 -9.75 8.73 -4.89
N ARG A 88 -9.97 7.55 -5.49
CA ARG A 88 -9.15 6.97 -6.58
C ARG A 88 -9.91 6.81 -7.90
N ARG A 89 -11.05 7.51 -8.09
CA ARG A 89 -11.84 7.46 -9.33
C ARG A 89 -11.01 7.72 -10.59
N GLU A 90 -10.13 8.72 -10.57
CA GLU A 90 -9.34 9.09 -11.76
C GLU A 90 -8.32 8.00 -12.09
N ASP A 91 -7.78 7.30 -11.08
CA ASP A 91 -6.89 6.14 -11.28
C ASP A 91 -7.65 4.98 -11.95
N ILE A 92 -8.91 4.74 -11.54
CA ILE A 92 -9.80 3.73 -12.16
C ILE A 92 -10.12 4.10 -13.61
N LEU A 93 -10.53 5.36 -13.85
CA LEU A 93 -10.87 5.82 -15.21
C LEU A 93 -9.66 5.73 -16.14
N THR A 94 -8.49 6.18 -15.67
CA THR A 94 -7.23 6.10 -16.44
C THR A 94 -6.87 4.65 -16.75
N TYR A 95 -7.05 3.73 -15.80
CA TYR A 95 -6.84 2.30 -16.04
C TYR A 95 -7.74 1.81 -17.17
N LEU A 96 -9.04 2.09 -17.09
CA LEU A 96 -10.03 1.63 -18.08
C LEU A 96 -9.85 2.28 -19.45
N GLU A 97 -9.30 3.50 -19.52
CA GLU A 97 -8.90 4.13 -20.78
C GLU A 97 -7.69 3.45 -21.44
N LEU A 98 -6.84 2.79 -20.64
CA LEU A 98 -5.65 2.06 -21.09
C LEU A 98 -5.83 0.54 -20.98
N PHE A 99 -7.07 0.06 -21.12
CA PHE A 99 -7.44 -1.34 -20.87
C PHE A 99 -6.57 -2.34 -21.64
N ASP A 100 -6.38 -2.15 -22.95
CA ASP A 100 -5.61 -3.09 -23.79
C ASP A 100 -4.14 -3.17 -23.37
N ARG A 101 -3.53 -2.04 -23.01
CA ARG A 101 -2.16 -2.01 -22.50
C ARG A 101 -2.02 -2.81 -21.21
N HIS A 102 -3.01 -2.72 -20.33
CA HIS A 102 -3.04 -3.50 -19.09
C HIS A 102 -3.30 -4.97 -19.34
N ALA A 103 -4.24 -5.32 -20.21
CA ALA A 103 -4.54 -6.68 -20.61
C ALA A 103 -3.32 -7.39 -21.21
N ALA A 104 -2.63 -6.76 -22.17
CA ALA A 104 -1.41 -7.31 -22.76
C ALA A 104 -0.31 -7.57 -21.71
N LYS A 105 -0.08 -6.60 -20.81
CA LYS A 105 0.90 -6.75 -19.72
C LYS A 105 0.53 -7.87 -18.73
N LEU A 106 -0.76 -8.13 -18.52
CA LEU A 106 -1.21 -9.23 -17.68
C LEU A 106 -0.98 -10.58 -18.37
N LEU A 107 -1.23 -10.66 -19.69
CA LEU A 107 -0.99 -11.86 -20.49
C LEU A 107 0.50 -12.26 -20.55
N GLU A 108 1.44 -11.30 -20.51
CA GLU A 108 2.87 -11.59 -20.40
C GLU A 108 3.24 -12.47 -19.18
N ARG A 109 2.40 -12.48 -18.14
CA ARG A 109 2.60 -13.26 -16.90
C ARG A 109 1.84 -14.58 -16.89
N TRP A 110 1.04 -14.84 -17.92
CA TRP A 110 0.26 -16.07 -18.02
C TRP A 110 1.12 -17.19 -18.59
N VAL A 111 0.72 -18.43 -18.31
CA VAL A 111 1.29 -19.61 -18.97
C VAL A 111 0.86 -19.67 -20.44
N LEU A 112 -0.28 -19.05 -20.77
CA LEU A 112 -0.79 -18.85 -22.12
C LEU A 112 -0.24 -17.56 -22.71
N ASP A 113 0.39 -17.66 -23.89
CA ASP A 113 0.77 -16.48 -24.66
C ASP A 113 -0.44 -15.81 -25.34
N GLU A 114 -0.26 -14.54 -25.71
CA GLU A 114 -1.29 -13.74 -26.36
C GLU A 114 -1.72 -14.33 -27.73
N GLU A 115 -0.80 -14.95 -28.45
CA GLU A 115 -1.05 -15.55 -29.76
C GLU A 115 -2.05 -16.72 -29.65
N THR A 116 -1.93 -17.54 -28.60
CA THR A 116 -2.87 -18.62 -28.31
C THR A 116 -4.26 -18.07 -27.99
N VAL A 117 -4.34 -16.99 -27.20
CA VAL A 117 -5.63 -16.34 -26.88
C VAL A 117 -6.29 -15.79 -28.14
N ARG A 118 -5.53 -15.11 -29.01
CA ARG A 118 -6.03 -14.60 -30.30
C ARG A 118 -6.48 -15.72 -31.23
N SER A 119 -5.72 -16.81 -31.31
CA SER A 119 -6.06 -17.98 -32.14
C SER A 119 -7.35 -18.64 -31.67
N ARG A 120 -7.53 -18.85 -30.36
CA ARG A 120 -8.78 -19.37 -29.78
C ARG A 120 -9.98 -18.47 -30.06
N TYR A 121 -9.77 -17.17 -29.95
CA TYR A 121 -10.82 -16.20 -30.28
C TYR A 121 -11.23 -16.30 -31.75
N HIS A 122 -10.27 -16.39 -32.67
CA HIS A 122 -10.54 -16.57 -34.09
C HIS A 122 -11.26 -17.88 -34.39
N GLU A 123 -10.86 -18.99 -33.77
CA GLU A 123 -11.48 -20.31 -33.94
C GLU A 123 -12.98 -20.32 -33.57
N GLU A 124 -13.35 -19.63 -32.48
CA GLU A 124 -14.72 -19.67 -31.95
C GLU A 124 -15.62 -18.55 -32.51
N ILE A 125 -15.07 -17.34 -32.72
CA ILE A 125 -15.83 -16.15 -33.14
C ILE A 125 -15.75 -15.94 -34.67
N GLY A 126 -14.69 -16.42 -35.33
CA GLY A 126 -14.46 -16.23 -36.76
C GLY A 126 -13.97 -14.83 -37.15
N ALA A 127 -13.37 -14.09 -36.21
CA ALA A 127 -12.77 -12.76 -36.42
C ALA A 127 -11.54 -12.61 -35.51
N ASP A 128 -10.62 -11.70 -35.84
CA ASP A 128 -9.46 -11.44 -34.99
C ASP A 128 -9.81 -10.46 -33.86
N ILE A 129 -9.12 -10.57 -32.72
CA ILE A 129 -9.22 -9.58 -31.64
C ILE A 129 -8.75 -8.23 -32.18
N GLY A 130 -9.66 -7.25 -32.23
CA GLY A 130 -9.48 -5.92 -32.81
C GLY A 130 -10.35 -5.66 -34.06
N ASP A 131 -10.88 -6.70 -34.70
CA ASP A 131 -11.78 -6.54 -35.86
C ASP A 131 -13.18 -6.06 -35.45
N ILE A 132 -13.61 -6.41 -34.22
CA ILE A 132 -14.93 -6.08 -33.68
C ILE A 132 -14.76 -5.05 -32.57
N SER A 133 -15.40 -3.89 -32.73
CA SER A 133 -15.41 -2.81 -31.74
C SER A 133 -16.84 -2.42 -31.36
N TYR A 134 -17.08 -2.22 -30.06
CA TYR A 134 -18.37 -1.77 -29.54
C TYR A 134 -18.45 -0.23 -29.36
N GLY A 135 -17.41 0.53 -29.67
CA GLY A 135 -17.32 1.96 -29.35
C GLY A 135 -18.39 2.85 -29.98
N GLN A 136 -18.96 2.45 -31.11
CA GLN A 136 -20.09 3.16 -31.73
C GLN A 136 -21.46 2.62 -31.30
N VAL A 137 -21.53 1.36 -30.84
CA VAL A 137 -22.77 0.66 -30.47
C VAL A 137 -23.14 0.98 -29.03
N ILE A 138 -22.14 1.05 -28.14
CA ILE A 138 -22.33 1.35 -26.72
C ILE A 138 -21.86 2.78 -26.45
N LYS A 139 -22.78 3.64 -26.01
CA LYS A 139 -22.49 5.01 -25.61
C LYS A 139 -23.00 5.26 -24.22
N LEU A 140 -22.14 5.81 -23.37
CA LEU A 140 -22.57 6.33 -22.08
C LEU A 140 -23.39 7.60 -22.27
N ASN A 141 -24.23 7.91 -21.30
CA ASN A 141 -24.91 9.19 -21.26
C ASN A 141 -23.86 10.31 -21.11
N ASN A 142 -23.91 11.33 -21.98
CA ASN A 142 -22.96 12.45 -21.95
C ASN A 142 -22.90 13.18 -20.60
N ARG A 143 -23.94 13.08 -19.77
CA ARG A 143 -23.92 13.61 -18.39
C ARG A 143 -22.98 12.85 -17.45
N LEU A 144 -22.70 11.58 -17.72
CA LEU A 144 -21.75 10.76 -16.97
C LEU A 144 -20.32 10.91 -17.52
N ALA A 145 -20.18 10.81 -18.84
CA ALA A 145 -18.91 10.98 -19.54
C ALA A 145 -19.16 11.31 -21.02
N GLU A 146 -18.38 12.23 -21.57
CA GLU A 146 -18.44 12.60 -22.99
C GLU A 146 -17.92 11.48 -23.91
N SER A 147 -16.90 10.75 -23.47
CA SER A 147 -16.38 9.57 -24.16
C SER A 147 -15.70 8.62 -23.17
N VAL A 148 -15.82 7.31 -23.40
CA VAL A 148 -15.06 6.28 -22.66
C VAL A 148 -14.48 5.29 -23.67
N ARG A 149 -13.15 5.20 -23.67
CA ARG A 149 -12.39 4.34 -24.59
C ARG A 149 -12.47 2.84 -24.26
N LEU A 150 -13.03 2.47 -23.10
CA LEU A 150 -13.21 1.06 -22.73
C LEU A 150 -14.00 0.27 -23.80
N PHE A 151 -15.02 0.87 -24.42
CA PHE A 151 -15.80 0.20 -25.47
C PHE A 151 -15.10 0.17 -26.83
N GLU A 152 -14.03 0.94 -26.99
CA GLU A 152 -13.15 0.92 -28.16
C GLU A 152 -11.98 -0.06 -27.99
N SER A 153 -11.76 -0.58 -26.78
CA SER A 153 -10.69 -1.53 -26.47
C SER A 153 -10.90 -2.87 -27.18
N ASP A 154 -9.82 -3.40 -27.75
CA ASP A 154 -9.81 -4.67 -28.48
C ASP A 154 -10.18 -5.83 -27.55
N PHE A 155 -9.52 -5.91 -26.38
CA PHE A 155 -9.74 -6.99 -25.42
C PHE A 155 -11.10 -6.89 -24.74
N PHE A 156 -11.56 -5.68 -24.37
CA PHE A 156 -12.88 -5.55 -23.75
C PHE A 156 -14.00 -5.83 -24.77
N SER A 157 -13.84 -5.39 -26.03
CA SER A 157 -14.77 -5.75 -27.11
C SER A 157 -14.79 -7.24 -27.37
N ALA A 158 -13.62 -7.91 -27.33
CA ALA A 158 -13.53 -9.36 -27.41
C ALA A 158 -14.31 -10.04 -26.27
N MET A 159 -14.17 -9.59 -25.02
CA MET A 159 -14.94 -10.11 -23.88
C MET A 159 -16.46 -9.96 -24.08
N LEU A 160 -16.91 -8.81 -24.58
CA LEU A 160 -18.33 -8.58 -24.88
C LEU A 160 -18.84 -9.51 -25.99
N LYS A 161 -18.04 -9.72 -27.04
CA LYS A 161 -18.42 -10.60 -28.14
C LYS A 161 -18.45 -12.07 -27.73
N THR A 162 -17.49 -12.51 -26.90
CA THR A 162 -17.50 -13.85 -26.31
C THR A 162 -18.72 -14.03 -25.40
N LEU A 163 -19.13 -13.02 -24.64
CA LEU A 163 -20.36 -13.07 -23.84
C LEU A 163 -21.62 -13.16 -24.71
N GLU A 164 -21.64 -12.48 -25.87
CA GLU A 164 -22.73 -12.60 -26.86
C GLU A 164 -22.82 -14.02 -27.44
N ALA A 165 -21.68 -14.65 -27.71
CA ALA A 165 -21.62 -16.03 -28.21
C ALA A 165 -21.95 -17.08 -27.13
N SER A 166 -21.64 -16.78 -25.86
CA SER A 166 -21.82 -17.67 -24.71
C SER A 166 -22.66 -17.00 -23.59
N PRO A 167 -23.95 -16.67 -23.85
CA PRO A 167 -24.77 -15.86 -22.94
C PRO A 167 -25.08 -16.55 -21.60
N ASP A 168 -25.04 -17.88 -21.56
CA ASP A 168 -25.29 -18.67 -20.34
C ASP A 168 -24.05 -18.79 -19.44
N HIS A 169 -22.88 -18.27 -19.87
CA HIS A 169 -21.64 -18.33 -19.11
C HIS A 169 -21.64 -17.33 -17.94
N ARG A 170 -22.22 -17.76 -16.80
CA ARG A 170 -22.46 -16.92 -15.62
C ARG A 170 -21.23 -16.18 -15.09
N LYS A 171 -20.05 -16.83 -15.09
CA LYS A 171 -18.83 -16.20 -14.57
C LYS A 171 -18.34 -15.06 -15.46
N LEU A 172 -18.43 -15.23 -16.79
CA LEU A 172 -18.07 -14.18 -17.75
C LEU A 172 -19.03 -13.00 -17.62
N GLN A 173 -20.34 -13.28 -17.52
CA GLN A 173 -21.37 -12.26 -17.29
C GLN A 173 -21.11 -11.46 -16.00
N GLN A 174 -20.80 -12.14 -14.90
CA GLN A 174 -20.46 -11.50 -13.62
C GLN A 174 -19.19 -10.64 -13.73
N THR A 175 -18.18 -11.13 -14.44
CA THR A 175 -16.90 -10.43 -14.61
C THR A 175 -17.05 -9.17 -15.45
N VAL A 176 -17.71 -9.25 -16.61
CA VAL A 176 -18.02 -8.09 -17.47
C VAL A 176 -18.86 -7.07 -16.69
N ARG A 177 -19.87 -7.54 -15.95
CA ARG A 177 -20.70 -6.68 -15.10
C ARG A 177 -19.87 -5.96 -14.05
N ALA A 178 -18.94 -6.63 -13.38
CA ALA A 178 -18.09 -6.02 -12.37
C ALA A 178 -17.19 -4.90 -12.94
N ILE A 179 -16.64 -5.08 -14.14
CA ILE A 179 -15.85 -4.04 -14.83
C ILE A 179 -16.74 -2.83 -15.17
N LEU A 180 -17.95 -3.07 -15.66
CA LEU A 180 -18.92 -2.01 -15.95
C LEU A 180 -19.39 -1.28 -14.67
N GLU A 181 -19.57 -1.99 -13.56
CA GLU A 181 -19.89 -1.39 -12.26
C GLU A 181 -18.77 -0.44 -11.79
N LEU A 182 -17.49 -0.80 -11.97
CA LEU A 182 -16.37 0.09 -11.67
C LEU A 182 -16.38 1.36 -12.54
N LEU A 183 -16.62 1.21 -13.85
CA LEU A 183 -16.72 2.34 -14.78
C LEU A 183 -17.84 3.31 -14.38
N VAL A 184 -19.04 2.78 -14.17
CA VAL A 184 -20.23 3.56 -13.79
C VAL A 184 -20.03 4.19 -12.43
N GLY A 185 -19.43 3.48 -11.47
CA GLY A 185 -19.10 3.99 -10.15
C GLY A 185 -18.17 5.19 -10.19
N ALA A 186 -17.06 5.06 -10.92
CA ALA A 186 -16.07 6.14 -11.04
C ALA A 186 -16.65 7.37 -11.78
N CYS A 187 -17.39 7.16 -12.88
CA CYS A 187 -18.05 8.27 -13.59
C CYS A 187 -19.13 8.93 -12.74
N GLY A 188 -19.96 8.14 -12.06
CA GLY A 188 -21.02 8.62 -11.18
C GLY A 188 -20.48 9.44 -10.03
N GLN A 189 -19.40 9.00 -9.38
CA GLN A 189 -18.79 9.75 -8.30
C GLN A 189 -18.17 11.06 -8.78
N ARG A 190 -17.55 11.07 -9.97
CA ARG A 190 -17.07 12.32 -10.59
C ARG A 190 -18.20 13.32 -10.83
N LEU A 191 -19.36 12.83 -11.28
CA LEU A 191 -20.55 13.66 -11.45
C LEU A 191 -21.08 14.20 -10.11
N VAL A 192 -21.22 13.35 -9.09
CA VAL A 192 -21.72 13.77 -7.76
C VAL A 192 -20.77 14.77 -7.08
N SER A 193 -19.46 14.55 -7.16
CA SER A 193 -18.45 15.50 -6.64
C SER A 193 -18.57 16.86 -7.32
N ARG A 194 -18.68 16.92 -8.65
CA ARG A 194 -18.94 18.18 -9.37
C ARG A 194 -20.25 18.85 -8.96
N LEU A 195 -21.35 18.09 -8.84
CA LEU A 195 -22.64 18.64 -8.41
C LEU A 195 -22.61 19.21 -6.98
N ASN A 196 -21.80 18.63 -6.09
CA ASN A 196 -21.66 19.11 -4.72
C ASN A 196 -20.70 20.30 -4.59
N GLU A 197 -19.66 20.37 -5.43
CA GLU A 197 -18.67 21.46 -5.44
C GLU A 197 -19.16 22.69 -6.23
N GLU A 198 -19.87 22.45 -7.33
CA GLU A 198 -20.36 23.46 -8.28
C GLU A 198 -21.89 23.54 -8.26
N LEU A 199 -22.50 23.41 -7.07
CA LEU A 199 -23.96 23.44 -6.93
C LEU A 199 -24.56 24.75 -7.49
N PHE A 200 -23.82 25.84 -7.35
CA PHE A 200 -24.14 27.15 -7.90
C PHE A 200 -22.95 27.67 -8.69
N GLU A 201 -23.18 28.13 -9.92
CA GLU A 201 -22.13 28.76 -10.75
C GLU A 201 -21.64 30.10 -10.16
N ALA A 202 -22.47 30.75 -9.35
CA ALA A 202 -22.12 31.94 -8.55
C ALA A 202 -23.06 32.07 -7.35
N ALA A 203 -22.51 32.45 -6.19
CA ALA A 203 -23.28 32.79 -4.99
C ALA A 203 -22.65 34.03 -4.29
N PRO A 204 -23.44 34.90 -3.63
CA PRO A 204 -22.88 36.02 -2.87
C PRO A 204 -22.20 35.57 -1.57
N ASP A 205 -20.93 35.95 -1.37
CA ASP A 205 -20.14 35.60 -0.17
C ASP A 205 -20.77 36.01 1.17
N GLN A 206 -21.67 37.00 1.18
CA GLN A 206 -22.31 37.48 2.41
C GLN A 206 -23.47 36.60 2.89
N LEU A 207 -23.90 35.61 2.08
CA LEU A 207 -25.06 34.76 2.38
C LEU A 207 -24.61 33.34 2.75
N SER A 208 -24.36 33.10 4.04
CA SER A 208 -23.89 31.81 4.57
C SER A 208 -24.88 30.65 4.39
N VAL A 209 -26.13 30.91 3.99
CA VAL A 209 -27.14 29.87 3.74
C VAL A 209 -26.75 28.92 2.59
N PHE A 210 -25.89 29.37 1.68
CA PHE A 210 -25.42 28.55 0.56
C PHE A 210 -24.32 27.56 0.97
N ASP A 211 -23.57 27.84 2.04
CA ASP A 211 -22.51 26.96 2.55
C ASP A 211 -23.09 25.64 3.11
N ASP A 212 -24.28 25.72 3.71
CA ASP A 212 -25.01 24.60 4.31
C ASP A 212 -25.61 23.62 3.27
N LEU A 213 -25.55 23.94 1.97
CA LEU A 213 -26.11 23.14 0.88
C LEU A 213 -25.09 22.23 0.19
N SER A 214 -23.83 22.23 0.65
CA SER A 214 -22.82 21.30 0.15
C SER A 214 -23.09 19.85 0.59
N GLY A 215 -22.83 18.87 -0.27
CA GLY A 215 -22.97 17.44 0.06
C GLY A 215 -24.39 16.87 0.06
N ILE A 216 -25.36 17.57 -0.56
CA ILE A 216 -26.76 17.08 -0.69
C ILE A 216 -26.84 15.80 -1.53
N PHE A 217 -26.03 15.71 -2.57
CA PHE A 217 -26.02 14.54 -3.46
C PHE A 217 -25.07 13.48 -2.91
N SER A 218 -25.56 12.25 -2.83
CA SER A 218 -24.75 11.08 -2.48
C SER A 218 -25.03 9.93 -3.43
N LEU A 219 -24.01 9.12 -3.65
CA LEU A 219 -24.11 7.90 -4.43
C LEU A 219 -24.22 6.71 -3.49
N ASP A 220 -25.19 5.83 -3.73
CA ASP A 220 -25.33 4.61 -2.95
C ASP A 220 -24.40 3.53 -3.51
N TYR A 221 -23.28 3.33 -2.83
CA TYR A 221 -22.25 2.36 -3.22
C TYR A 221 -22.59 0.91 -2.89
N ARG A 222 -23.72 0.63 -2.24
CA ARG A 222 -24.06 -0.73 -1.78
C ARG A 222 -24.01 -1.80 -2.88
N ASN A 223 -24.10 -1.43 -4.16
CA ASN A 223 -24.02 -2.36 -5.29
C ASN A 223 -22.85 -2.08 -6.25
N VAL A 224 -22.08 -1.01 -6.08
CA VAL A 224 -21.09 -0.55 -7.07
C VAL A 224 -19.71 -1.06 -6.70
N GLY A 225 -19.16 -1.99 -7.49
CA GLY A 225 -17.85 -2.58 -7.24
C GLY A 225 -17.84 -3.72 -6.21
N GLN A 226 -19.01 -4.12 -5.68
CA GLN A 226 -19.15 -5.29 -4.81
C GLN A 226 -18.90 -6.58 -5.58
N THR A 227 -19.51 -6.72 -6.77
CA THR A 227 -19.38 -7.92 -7.60
C THR A 227 -17.91 -8.21 -7.92
N GLY A 228 -17.14 -7.18 -8.25
CA GLY A 228 -15.71 -7.33 -8.54
C GLY A 228 -14.91 -7.76 -7.32
N LEU A 229 -15.21 -7.21 -6.14
CA LEU A 229 -14.54 -7.58 -4.90
C LEU A 229 -14.84 -9.03 -4.51
N GLU A 230 -16.09 -9.48 -4.65
CA GLU A 230 -16.47 -10.87 -4.41
C GLU A 230 -15.71 -11.83 -5.34
N ILE A 231 -15.60 -11.49 -6.63
CA ILE A 231 -14.81 -12.28 -7.61
C ILE A 231 -13.33 -12.35 -7.20
N VAL A 232 -12.76 -11.26 -6.69
CA VAL A 232 -11.33 -11.19 -6.37
C VAL A 232 -11.02 -11.80 -5.00
N ILE A 233 -11.85 -11.58 -3.98
CA ILE A 233 -11.59 -12.02 -2.59
C ILE A 233 -12.14 -13.42 -2.33
N GLU A 234 -13.39 -13.70 -2.73
CA GLU A 234 -14.09 -14.92 -2.32
C GLU A 234 -13.89 -16.09 -3.30
N GLN A 235 -13.64 -15.80 -4.58
CA GLN A 235 -13.49 -16.83 -5.60
C GLN A 235 -12.01 -17.13 -5.86
N PRO A 236 -11.55 -18.38 -5.64
CA PRO A 236 -10.17 -18.75 -5.95
C PRO A 236 -9.90 -18.61 -7.46
N PRO A 237 -8.68 -18.21 -7.86
CA PRO A 237 -8.31 -18.18 -9.27
C PRO A 237 -8.46 -19.59 -9.86
N VAL A 238 -9.16 -19.71 -10.98
CA VAL A 238 -9.11 -20.93 -11.79
C VAL A 238 -7.95 -20.77 -12.77
N PRO A 239 -6.94 -21.66 -12.74
CA PRO A 239 -5.86 -21.61 -13.71
C PRO A 239 -6.42 -21.77 -15.11
N VAL A 240 -6.07 -20.86 -16.01
CA VAL A 240 -6.40 -20.97 -17.43
C VAL A 240 -5.29 -21.76 -18.11
N THR A 241 -5.68 -22.79 -18.87
CA THR A 241 -4.76 -23.66 -19.61
C THR A 241 -5.09 -23.65 -21.11
N ALA A 242 -4.24 -24.27 -21.94
CA ALA A 242 -4.47 -24.37 -23.38
C ALA A 242 -5.79 -25.06 -23.75
N GLU A 243 -6.33 -25.87 -22.85
CA GLU A 243 -7.58 -26.61 -23.01
C GLU A 243 -8.81 -25.84 -22.51
N SER A 244 -8.64 -24.69 -21.86
CA SER A 244 -9.75 -23.84 -21.42
C SER A 244 -10.53 -23.31 -22.62
N ASP A 245 -11.86 -23.25 -22.50
CA ASP A 245 -12.69 -22.63 -23.54
C ASP A 245 -12.51 -21.10 -23.56
N LEU A 246 -12.97 -20.44 -24.64
CA LEU A 246 -12.77 -19.00 -24.79
C LEU A 246 -13.47 -18.21 -23.67
N ALA A 247 -14.62 -18.67 -23.20
CA ALA A 247 -15.38 -17.99 -22.16
C ALA A 247 -14.64 -18.03 -20.81
N ASP A 248 -13.99 -19.13 -20.47
CA ASP A 248 -13.13 -19.29 -19.31
C ASP A 248 -11.83 -18.48 -19.44
N ILE A 249 -11.20 -18.45 -20.63
CA ILE A 249 -10.05 -17.59 -20.92
C ILE A 249 -10.40 -16.11 -20.68
N MET A 250 -11.51 -15.64 -21.26
CA MET A 250 -11.98 -14.26 -21.09
C MET A 250 -12.41 -13.96 -19.66
N THR A 251 -13.01 -14.92 -18.96
CA THR A 251 -13.32 -14.81 -17.52
C THR A 251 -12.03 -14.65 -16.71
N GLY A 252 -11.00 -15.45 -16.99
CA GLY A 252 -9.69 -15.36 -16.33
C GLY A 252 -9.03 -14.00 -16.57
N LEU A 253 -9.06 -13.49 -17.80
CA LEU A 253 -8.48 -12.19 -18.14
C LEU A 253 -9.21 -11.06 -17.42
N GLY A 254 -10.55 -11.08 -17.45
CA GLY A 254 -11.36 -10.09 -16.73
C GLY A 254 -11.14 -10.14 -15.21
N ARG A 255 -10.98 -11.33 -14.62
CA ARG A 255 -10.61 -11.48 -13.21
C ARG A 255 -9.23 -10.90 -12.92
N ALA A 256 -8.24 -11.14 -13.78
CA ALA A 256 -6.90 -10.59 -13.65
C ALA A 256 -6.89 -9.05 -13.75
N VAL A 257 -7.70 -8.49 -14.64
CA VAL A 257 -7.92 -7.04 -14.74
C VAL A 257 -8.54 -6.49 -13.46
N LEU A 258 -9.62 -7.09 -12.95
CA LEU A 258 -10.24 -6.67 -11.69
C LEU A 258 -9.21 -6.69 -10.55
N GLU A 259 -8.45 -7.77 -10.42
CA GLU A 259 -7.41 -7.91 -9.41
C GLU A 259 -6.32 -6.82 -9.53
N ASP A 260 -5.85 -6.50 -10.74
CA ASP A 260 -4.86 -5.45 -10.97
C ASP A 260 -5.42 -4.02 -10.74
N VAL A 261 -6.71 -3.79 -11.03
CA VAL A 261 -7.38 -2.52 -10.68
C VAL A 261 -7.50 -2.39 -9.16
N TYR A 262 -8.04 -3.41 -8.47
CA TYR A 262 -8.21 -3.37 -7.02
C TYR A 262 -6.87 -3.25 -6.29
N ALA A 263 -5.82 -3.91 -6.78
CA ALA A 263 -4.46 -3.79 -6.26
C ALA A 263 -3.83 -2.39 -6.44
N LYS A 264 -4.46 -1.49 -7.21
CA LYS A 264 -4.00 -0.10 -7.34
C LYS A 264 -4.82 0.87 -6.50
N VAL A 265 -6.07 0.54 -6.21
CA VAL A 265 -7.06 1.49 -5.66
C VAL A 265 -7.45 1.18 -4.22
N ILE A 266 -7.38 -0.08 -3.79
CA ILE A 266 -7.72 -0.46 -2.42
C ILE A 266 -6.71 0.11 -1.44
N ASP A 267 -7.24 0.86 -0.48
CA ASP A 267 -6.47 1.39 0.63
C ASP A 267 -6.85 0.71 1.95
N TYR A 268 -6.07 -0.31 2.34
CA TYR A 268 -6.22 -0.95 3.66
C TYR A 268 -5.84 -0.01 4.81
N GLN A 269 -5.09 1.07 4.53
CA GLN A 269 -4.63 1.98 5.57
C GLN A 269 -5.80 2.72 6.21
N ALA A 270 -6.79 3.11 5.41
CA ALA A 270 -8.02 3.72 5.86
C ALA A 270 -8.78 2.88 6.92
N LEU A 271 -8.69 1.55 6.87
CA LEU A 271 -9.25 0.69 7.93
C LEU A 271 -8.54 0.89 9.26
N ILE A 272 -7.21 0.88 9.24
CA ILE A 272 -6.40 1.05 10.44
C ILE A 272 -6.68 2.44 11.01
N ASP A 273 -6.64 3.48 10.19
CA ASP A 273 -6.81 4.87 10.63
C ASP A 273 -8.18 5.13 11.25
N SER A 274 -9.23 4.64 10.60
CA SER A 274 -10.61 4.80 11.08
C SER A 274 -10.89 4.02 12.37
N HIS A 275 -10.10 2.97 12.65
CA HIS A 275 -10.31 2.08 13.80
C HIS A 275 -9.29 2.20 14.93
N PHE A 276 -8.12 2.81 14.70
CA PHE A 276 -7.02 2.84 15.66
C PHE A 276 -7.44 3.42 17.01
N ARG A 277 -8.24 4.49 17.00
CA ARG A 277 -8.76 5.13 18.23
C ARG A 277 -9.57 4.18 19.13
N TYR A 278 -10.14 3.10 18.59
CA TYR A 278 -10.92 2.15 19.39
C TYR A 278 -10.04 1.22 20.23
N LEU A 279 -8.73 1.14 19.95
CA LEU A 279 -7.77 0.47 20.81
C LEU A 279 -7.81 1.01 22.26
N TYR A 280 -8.11 2.29 22.44
CA TYR A 280 -8.13 2.96 23.75
C TYR A 280 -9.43 2.79 24.54
N ASN A 281 -10.52 2.32 23.92
CA ASN A 281 -11.84 2.29 24.56
C ASN A 281 -12.62 0.97 24.34
N PRO A 282 -12.08 -0.18 24.78
CA PRO A 282 -12.74 -1.47 24.63
C PRO A 282 -14.04 -1.60 25.42
N LYS A 283 -14.18 -0.88 26.55
CA LYS A 283 -15.40 -0.91 27.37
C LYS A 283 -16.63 -0.41 26.62
N ALA A 284 -16.50 0.71 25.91
CA ALA A 284 -17.58 1.30 25.13
C ALA A 284 -17.72 0.66 23.74
N HIS A 285 -16.61 0.28 23.12
CA HIS A 285 -16.56 -0.12 21.71
C HIS A 285 -15.94 -1.49 21.47
N TRP A 286 -16.36 -2.49 22.25
CA TRP A 286 -15.84 -3.87 22.18
C TRP A 286 -15.74 -4.46 20.77
N ALA A 287 -16.80 -4.32 19.96
CA ALA A 287 -16.80 -4.85 18.60
C ALA A 287 -15.69 -4.23 17.74
N LYS A 288 -15.55 -2.89 17.78
CA LYS A 288 -14.52 -2.19 17.00
C LYS A 288 -13.12 -2.45 17.53
N PHE A 289 -12.95 -2.54 18.85
CA PHE A 289 -11.71 -2.93 19.50
C PHE A 289 -11.23 -4.31 19.02
N THR A 290 -12.08 -5.33 19.13
CA THR A 290 -11.70 -6.70 18.72
C THR A 290 -11.36 -6.80 17.22
N ARG A 291 -12.08 -6.05 16.35
CA ARG A 291 -11.79 -6.01 14.91
C ARG A 291 -10.38 -5.53 14.61
N ILE A 292 -10.02 -4.34 15.10
CA ILE A 292 -8.70 -3.76 14.80
C ILE A 292 -7.58 -4.56 15.46
N SER A 293 -7.78 -5.06 16.69
CA SER A 293 -6.78 -5.87 17.38
C SER A 293 -6.45 -7.14 16.59
N ILE A 294 -7.46 -7.87 16.13
CA ILE A 294 -7.27 -9.09 15.34
C ILE A 294 -6.68 -8.78 13.97
N PHE A 295 -7.15 -7.72 13.32
CA PHE A 295 -6.64 -7.30 12.02
C PHE A 295 -5.14 -7.00 12.07
N LEU A 296 -4.65 -6.29 13.09
CA LEU A 296 -3.21 -6.02 13.25
C LEU A 296 -2.40 -7.32 13.41
N HIS A 297 -2.94 -8.33 14.12
CA HIS A 297 -2.36 -9.69 14.19
C HIS A 297 -2.32 -10.36 12.82
N THR A 298 -3.42 -10.29 12.05
CA THR A 298 -3.47 -10.82 10.68
C THR A 298 -2.44 -10.14 9.76
N VAL A 299 -2.31 -8.81 9.83
CA VAL A 299 -1.29 -8.04 9.08
C VAL A 299 0.11 -8.52 9.44
N ARG A 300 0.43 -8.59 10.75
CA ARG A 300 1.73 -9.05 11.23
C ARG A 300 2.04 -10.47 10.75
N ARG A 301 1.09 -11.40 10.92
CA ARG A 301 1.26 -12.80 10.53
C ARG A 301 1.45 -12.92 9.03
N TYR A 302 0.66 -12.23 8.23
CA TYR A 302 0.85 -12.19 6.78
C TYR A 302 2.27 -11.72 6.42
N ILE A 303 2.75 -10.58 6.95
CA ILE A 303 4.12 -10.09 6.69
C ILE A 303 5.18 -11.12 7.13
N SER A 304 4.94 -11.81 8.24
CA SER A 304 5.92 -12.76 8.81
C SER A 304 5.93 -14.13 8.13
N THR A 305 4.85 -14.51 7.45
CA THR A 305 4.65 -15.86 6.87
C THR A 305 4.56 -15.87 5.35
N ASN A 306 4.52 -14.70 4.70
CA ASN A 306 4.38 -14.64 3.25
C ASN A 306 5.61 -15.27 2.56
N ASN A 307 5.39 -16.41 1.91
CA ASN A 307 6.43 -17.24 1.29
C ASN A 307 6.93 -16.72 -0.07
N ASP A 308 6.36 -15.62 -0.59
CA ASP A 308 6.80 -15.00 -1.85
C ASP A 308 8.19 -14.32 -1.71
N ILE A 309 8.74 -14.27 -0.50
CA ILE A 309 10.11 -13.79 -0.26
C ILE A 309 11.08 -14.77 -0.90
N ASP A 310 11.98 -14.26 -1.73
CA ASP A 310 13.12 -15.02 -2.22
C ASP A 310 14.15 -15.13 -1.08
N ALA A 311 13.97 -16.12 -0.21
CA ALA A 311 14.84 -16.37 0.94
C ALA A 311 16.30 -16.60 0.52
N GLY A 312 16.53 -17.18 -0.66
CA GLY A 312 17.86 -17.32 -1.24
C GLY A 312 18.48 -15.95 -1.50
N LYS A 313 17.76 -15.08 -2.20
CA LYS A 313 18.20 -13.72 -2.50
C LYS A 313 18.31 -12.82 -1.26
N LEU A 314 17.51 -13.03 -0.23
CA LEU A 314 17.68 -12.33 1.04
C LEU A 314 18.95 -12.79 1.79
N ALA A 315 19.31 -14.08 1.68
CA ALA A 315 20.46 -14.64 2.37
C ALA A 315 21.80 -14.30 1.71
N VAL A 316 21.87 -14.29 0.38
CA VAL A 316 23.13 -14.09 -0.37
C VAL A 316 23.15 -12.83 -1.23
N GLY A 317 22.02 -12.17 -1.38
CA GLY A 317 21.88 -11.03 -2.27
C GLY A 317 21.79 -11.45 -3.75
N PRO A 318 21.95 -10.49 -4.67
CA PRO A 318 22.29 -9.10 -4.40
C PRO A 318 21.02 -8.25 -4.19
N GLY A 319 21.10 -7.24 -3.32
CA GLY A 319 19.99 -6.36 -2.96
C GLY A 319 20.47 -5.11 -2.19
N PHE A 320 19.61 -4.12 -2.00
CA PHE A 320 20.00 -2.82 -1.40
C PHE A 320 20.62 -2.94 -0.01
N TYR A 321 20.18 -3.92 0.79
CA TYR A 321 20.74 -4.16 2.12
C TYR A 321 22.12 -4.83 2.05
N HIS A 322 22.38 -5.62 1.01
CA HIS A 322 23.68 -6.25 0.78
C HIS A 322 24.71 -5.24 0.29
N ASP A 323 24.27 -4.25 -0.49
CA ASP A 323 25.13 -3.15 -0.93
C ASP A 323 25.70 -2.34 0.27
N LEU A 324 25.07 -2.40 1.45
CA LEU A 324 25.57 -1.77 2.68
C LEU A 324 26.85 -2.42 3.20
N ILE A 325 27.03 -3.73 2.97
CA ILE A 325 28.24 -4.45 3.37
C ILE A 325 29.43 -3.86 2.63
N THR A 326 29.33 -3.72 1.31
CA THR A 326 30.39 -3.10 0.49
C THR A 326 30.56 -1.62 0.79
N LEU A 327 29.46 -0.87 0.97
CA LEU A 327 29.55 0.56 1.32
C LEU A 327 30.32 0.78 2.63
N SER A 328 30.18 -0.11 3.61
CA SER A 328 30.85 0.02 4.91
C SER A 328 32.38 -0.10 4.85
N GLU A 329 32.91 -0.69 3.77
CA GLU A 329 34.37 -0.81 3.56
C GLU A 329 34.99 0.56 3.23
N VAL A 330 34.19 1.49 2.70
CA VAL A 330 34.64 2.79 2.18
C VAL A 330 34.02 3.99 2.90
N ALA A 331 32.94 3.79 3.66
CA ALA A 331 32.23 4.84 4.38
C ALA A 331 31.67 4.33 5.73
N SER A 332 31.44 5.25 6.66
CA SER A 332 30.82 4.94 7.95
C SER A 332 29.30 5.05 7.83
N ILE A 333 28.57 3.96 8.05
CA ILE A 333 27.11 3.99 8.13
C ILE A 333 26.70 4.43 9.54
N HIS A 334 26.08 5.61 9.66
CA HIS A 334 25.82 6.25 10.96
C HIS A 334 24.47 5.86 11.58
N ALA A 335 23.44 5.73 10.76
CA ALA A 335 22.11 5.27 11.16
C ALA A 335 21.28 4.84 9.94
N ILE A 336 20.30 3.97 10.19
CA ILE A 336 19.34 3.53 9.18
C ILE A 336 17.93 3.82 9.68
N GLY A 337 17.17 4.62 8.95
CA GLY A 337 15.72 4.72 9.13
C GLY A 337 14.98 3.81 8.16
N THR A 338 13.82 3.29 8.55
CA THR A 338 12.98 2.51 7.64
C THR A 338 11.49 2.68 7.94
N THR A 339 10.68 2.63 6.89
CA THR A 339 9.21 2.52 6.98
C THR A 339 8.72 1.09 6.83
N ASN A 340 9.63 0.15 6.58
CA ASN A 340 9.29 -1.26 6.35
C ASN A 340 9.07 -1.96 7.69
N TYR A 341 8.08 -2.86 7.73
CA TYR A 341 7.70 -3.56 8.95
C TYR A 341 8.55 -4.80 9.24
N ASN A 342 9.14 -5.41 8.21
CA ASN A 342 10.01 -6.57 8.39
C ASN A 342 11.39 -6.15 8.95
N SER A 343 12.17 -7.12 9.40
CA SER A 343 13.51 -6.90 9.95
C SER A 343 14.64 -7.33 8.99
N TYR A 344 14.43 -7.24 7.68
CA TYR A 344 15.39 -7.76 6.70
C TYR A 344 16.71 -6.99 6.69
N VAL A 345 16.66 -5.67 6.92
CA VAL A 345 17.88 -4.88 7.00
C VAL A 345 18.72 -5.31 8.22
N GLU A 346 18.09 -5.57 9.36
CA GLU A 346 18.75 -6.12 10.55
C GLU A 346 19.27 -7.53 10.31
N GLN A 347 18.52 -8.39 9.61
CA GLN A 347 18.95 -9.75 9.30
C GLN A 347 20.22 -9.77 8.43
N VAL A 348 20.24 -8.95 7.37
CA VAL A 348 21.40 -8.85 6.48
C VAL A 348 22.59 -8.24 7.20
N ILE A 349 22.39 -7.17 7.97
CA ILE A 349 23.48 -6.51 8.71
C ILE A 349 24.01 -7.41 9.83
N GLY A 350 23.12 -8.02 10.62
CA GLY A 350 23.48 -8.91 11.74
C GLY A 350 24.14 -10.22 11.31
N GLY A 351 23.86 -10.69 10.09
CA GLY A 351 24.54 -11.83 9.48
C GLY A 351 25.90 -11.51 8.83
N SER A 352 26.32 -10.24 8.84
CA SER A 352 27.53 -9.76 8.17
C SER A 352 28.63 -9.33 9.17
N SER A 353 29.82 -9.00 8.66
CA SER A 353 30.92 -8.44 9.45
C SER A 353 30.78 -6.93 9.74
N LEU A 354 29.61 -6.35 9.48
CA LEU A 354 29.33 -4.94 9.71
C LEU A 354 29.40 -4.58 11.21
N PRO A 355 29.94 -3.40 11.57
CA PRO A 355 29.74 -2.85 12.90
C PRO A 355 28.24 -2.71 13.22
N PRO A 356 27.83 -2.80 14.49
CA PRO A 356 26.43 -2.58 14.87
C PRO A 356 25.96 -1.19 14.43
N VAL A 357 24.98 -1.16 13.52
CA VAL A 357 24.34 0.06 13.04
C VAL A 357 22.94 0.16 13.65
N PRO A 358 22.55 1.28 14.28
CA PRO A 358 21.21 1.43 14.81
C PRO A 358 20.18 1.55 13.66
N VAL A 359 19.14 0.73 13.72
CA VAL A 359 18.00 0.74 12.80
C VAL A 359 16.75 1.27 13.49
N TYR A 360 16.05 2.20 12.84
CA TYR A 360 14.90 2.92 13.38
C TYR A 360 13.65 2.68 12.52
N HIS A 361 12.72 1.85 12.99
CA HIS A 361 11.42 1.60 12.35
C HIS A 361 10.41 2.72 12.64
N LEU A 362 10.15 3.61 11.68
CA LEU A 362 9.25 4.75 11.86
C LEU A 362 7.75 4.41 11.74
N ASN A 363 7.45 3.22 11.22
CA ASN A 363 6.10 2.66 11.10
C ASN A 363 5.86 1.48 12.06
N GLY A 364 6.80 1.21 12.96
CA GLY A 364 6.82 0.00 13.77
C GLY A 364 7.34 -1.21 13.00
N SER A 365 7.33 -2.37 13.66
CA SER A 365 7.96 -3.60 13.16
C SER A 365 7.13 -4.83 13.52
N VAL A 366 7.26 -5.91 12.76
CA VAL A 366 6.68 -7.22 13.10
C VAL A 366 7.20 -7.76 14.42
N ASN A 367 8.30 -7.23 14.95
CA ASN A 367 8.85 -7.61 16.25
C ASN A 367 8.35 -6.74 17.42
N GLU A 368 7.52 -5.73 17.15
CA GLU A 368 7.03 -4.77 18.12
C GLU A 368 5.52 -4.93 18.40
N TYR A 369 5.14 -4.73 19.65
CA TYR A 369 3.79 -4.80 20.16
C TYR A 369 3.45 -3.57 20.96
N TYR A 370 2.18 -3.22 20.96
CA TYR A 370 1.63 -2.06 21.62
C TYR A 370 0.60 -2.48 22.66
N ASP A 371 0.78 -2.00 23.88
CA ASP A 371 -0.21 -2.04 24.94
C ASP A 371 -1.02 -0.73 24.89
N PRO A 372 -2.29 -0.76 24.44
CA PRO A 372 -3.11 0.43 24.34
C PRO A 372 -3.64 0.94 25.69
N TYR A 373 -3.54 0.15 26.77
CA TYR A 373 -3.96 0.58 28.11
C TYR A 373 -2.92 1.50 28.75
N CYS A 374 -1.63 1.14 28.68
CA CYS A 374 -0.56 1.95 29.24
C CYS A 374 0.25 2.74 28.20
N ASN A 375 -0.08 2.59 26.92
CA ASN A 375 0.56 3.30 25.80
C ASN A 375 2.07 3.01 25.72
N HIS A 376 2.40 1.74 25.90
CA HIS A 376 3.76 1.21 25.92
C HIS A 376 4.03 0.34 24.69
N ILE A 377 5.26 0.39 24.19
CA ILE A 377 5.72 -0.43 23.08
C ILE A 377 6.76 -1.39 23.63
N SER A 378 6.56 -2.68 23.37
CA SER A 378 7.46 -3.76 23.79
C SER A 378 7.87 -4.61 22.59
N THR A 379 8.98 -5.32 22.72
CA THR A 379 9.46 -6.26 21.71
C THR A 379 9.03 -7.70 22.02
N ASN A 380 9.11 -8.59 21.01
CA ASN A 380 8.93 -10.04 21.19
C ASN A 380 9.73 -10.60 22.38
N GLU A 381 10.97 -10.16 22.55
CA GLU A 381 11.87 -10.65 23.60
C GLU A 381 11.40 -10.24 25.00
N GLU A 382 10.94 -9.00 25.16
CA GLU A 382 10.41 -8.47 26.42
C GLU A 382 9.10 -9.17 26.83
N LEU A 383 8.24 -9.49 25.84
CA LEU A 383 7.01 -10.23 26.07
C LEU A 383 7.26 -11.68 26.49
N ASN A 384 8.26 -12.34 25.90
CA ASN A 384 8.65 -13.70 26.26
C ASN A 384 9.44 -13.76 27.58
N GLY A 385 10.07 -12.65 27.99
CA GLY A 385 10.97 -12.54 29.15
C GLY A 385 10.34 -12.16 30.50
N GLN A 386 9.00 -12.07 30.62
CA GLN A 386 8.29 -11.75 31.87
C GLN A 386 8.63 -10.40 32.56
N ALA A 387 8.95 -9.34 31.80
CA ALA A 387 9.14 -8.01 32.40
C ALA A 387 8.27 -6.94 31.70
N GLY A 388 7.04 -6.72 32.19
CA GLY A 388 6.36 -5.43 32.02
C GLY A 388 4.84 -5.42 31.75
N THR A 389 4.26 -6.46 31.16
CA THR A 389 2.87 -6.41 30.62
C THR A 389 2.03 -7.65 30.92
N ALA A 390 2.46 -8.50 31.86
CA ALA A 390 1.80 -9.78 32.16
C ALA A 390 0.28 -9.60 32.38
N GLY A 391 -0.51 -10.06 31.41
CA GLY A 391 -1.97 -10.06 31.46
C GLY A 391 -2.69 -8.87 30.81
N HIS A 392 -2.01 -7.92 30.17
CA HIS A 392 -2.67 -6.95 29.29
C HIS A 392 -2.80 -7.49 27.85
N ILE A 393 -3.82 -7.01 27.14
CA ILE A 393 -3.98 -7.31 25.71
C ILE A 393 -3.00 -6.43 24.95
N THR A 394 -2.22 -7.03 24.06
CA THR A 394 -1.30 -6.31 23.19
C THR A 394 -1.63 -6.57 21.73
N VAL A 395 -1.33 -5.58 20.89
CA VAL A 395 -1.55 -5.65 19.44
C VAL A 395 -0.24 -5.38 18.72
N PRO A 396 -0.01 -5.94 17.52
CA PRO A 396 1.17 -5.60 16.74
C PRO A 396 1.28 -4.11 16.50
N PHE A 397 2.48 -3.59 16.64
CA PHE A 397 2.74 -2.17 16.49
C PHE A 397 3.07 -1.83 15.04
N LEU A 398 2.02 -1.59 14.25
CA LEU A 398 2.10 -1.31 12.82
C LEU A 398 1.32 -0.04 12.51
N PHE A 399 2.01 0.98 12.00
CA PHE A 399 1.40 2.23 11.54
C PHE A 399 1.35 2.33 10.03
N THR A 400 0.25 2.89 9.57
CA THR A 400 -0.01 3.37 8.22
C THR A 400 0.69 4.70 7.94
N GLN A 401 0.67 5.12 6.66
CA GLN A 401 1.26 6.38 6.19
C GLN A 401 0.36 7.57 6.55
N SER A 402 -0.94 7.32 6.68
CA SER A 402 -1.98 8.28 7.04
C SER A 402 -2.40 8.13 8.50
N GLY A 403 -2.82 9.24 9.12
CA GLY A 403 -3.18 9.31 10.53
C GLY A 403 -2.16 10.11 11.34
N VAL A 404 -2.63 10.96 12.25
CA VAL A 404 -1.78 11.50 13.32
C VAL A 404 -1.32 10.29 14.09
N LYS A 405 -0.16 9.75 13.70
CA LYS A 405 0.48 8.62 14.35
C LYS A 405 0.43 8.94 15.83
N PRO A 406 0.20 7.96 16.68
CA PRO A 406 0.50 8.11 18.07
C PRO A 406 2.00 8.37 18.27
N LEU A 407 2.40 9.64 18.11
CA LEU A 407 3.29 10.34 19.04
C LEU A 407 2.73 10.29 20.47
N THR A 408 1.59 9.61 20.71
CA THR A 408 1.10 9.26 22.04
C THR A 408 2.19 8.55 22.82
N SER A 409 2.98 7.65 22.22
CA SER A 409 4.07 6.99 22.94
C SER A 409 5.33 7.83 22.92
N ILE A 410 5.89 8.05 24.12
CA ILE A 410 7.19 8.70 24.31
C ILE A 410 8.28 7.90 23.57
N THR A 411 8.17 6.58 23.51
CA THR A 411 9.13 5.72 22.81
C THR A 411 9.23 6.06 21.32
N MET A 412 8.09 6.29 20.64
CA MET A 412 8.12 6.74 19.24
C MET A 412 8.65 8.13 19.08
N SER A 413 8.25 9.06 19.95
CA SER A 413 8.75 10.43 19.89
C SER A 413 10.28 10.45 20.01
N ARG A 414 10.85 9.66 20.94
CA ARG A 414 12.30 9.48 21.08
C ARG A 414 12.91 8.87 19.83
N ARG A 415 12.30 7.83 19.24
CA ARG A 415 12.78 7.18 18.01
C ARG A 415 12.92 8.17 16.85
N TYR A 416 11.94 9.06 16.65
CA TYR A 416 12.00 10.10 15.62
C TYR A 416 13.10 11.14 15.90
N VAL A 417 13.20 11.61 17.15
CA VAL A 417 14.20 12.61 17.55
C VAL A 417 15.62 12.05 17.44
N GLU A 418 15.84 10.82 17.91
CA GLU A 418 17.14 10.17 17.84
C GLU A 418 17.57 9.93 16.39
N LEU A 419 16.66 9.49 15.52
CA LEU A 419 16.94 9.36 14.09
C LEU A 419 17.27 10.72 13.45
N TYR A 420 16.49 11.76 13.76
CA TYR A 420 16.74 13.12 13.30
C TYR A 420 18.14 13.59 13.65
N ASP A 421 18.54 13.44 14.92
CA ASP A 421 19.85 13.86 15.42
C ASP A 421 20.98 13.09 14.74
N LYS A 422 20.80 11.77 14.51
CA LYS A 422 21.75 10.97 13.76
C LYS A 422 21.88 11.44 12.32
N PHE A 423 20.77 11.69 11.64
CA PHE A 423 20.77 12.22 10.28
C PHE A 423 21.45 13.59 10.20
N LYS A 424 21.20 14.47 11.18
CA LYS A 424 21.87 15.77 11.29
C LYS A 424 23.40 15.65 11.44
N GLN A 425 23.88 14.65 12.16
CA GLN A 425 25.31 14.37 12.40
C GLN A 425 26.02 13.65 11.25
N SER A 426 25.28 13.10 10.28
CA SER A 426 25.84 12.46 9.08
C SER A 426 26.28 13.50 8.05
N ASP A 427 27.13 13.15 7.09
CA ASP A 427 27.53 14.06 6.01
C ASP A 427 26.45 14.14 4.92
N ALA A 428 25.76 13.02 4.65
CA ALA A 428 24.65 12.95 3.69
C ALA A 428 23.64 11.87 4.06
N ILE A 429 22.41 12.01 3.55
CA ILE A 429 21.33 11.03 3.72
C ILE A 429 20.98 10.42 2.36
N CYS A 430 21.05 9.11 2.24
CA CYS A 430 20.64 8.35 1.06
C CYS A 430 19.27 7.71 1.26
N ILE A 431 18.32 7.98 0.35
CA ILE A 431 16.92 7.55 0.45
C ILE A 431 16.56 6.66 -0.73
N ILE A 432 16.11 5.44 -0.43
CA ILE A 432 15.84 4.40 -1.43
C ILE A 432 14.43 3.83 -1.22
N GLY A 433 13.64 3.79 -2.29
CA GLY A 433 12.34 3.10 -2.27
C GLY A 433 11.23 3.78 -1.45
N TYR A 434 11.40 5.06 -1.09
CA TYR A 434 10.41 5.86 -0.38
C TYR A 434 9.76 6.90 -1.30
N ALA A 435 8.43 6.96 -1.32
CA ALA A 435 7.66 7.67 -2.35
C ALA A 435 7.37 9.16 -2.03
N PHE A 436 7.53 9.58 -0.77
CA PHE A 436 7.15 10.92 -0.28
C PHE A 436 5.69 11.29 -0.58
N ASN A 437 4.78 10.37 -0.23
CA ASN A 437 3.33 10.59 -0.37
C ASN A 437 2.88 11.75 0.56
N GLY A 438 1.85 12.49 0.16
CA GLY A 438 1.42 13.71 0.85
C GLY A 438 0.82 13.49 2.24
N ASP A 439 0.36 12.28 2.53
CA ASP A 439 -0.20 11.84 3.81
C ASP A 439 0.88 11.51 4.86
N ASP A 440 2.12 11.24 4.45
CA ASP A 440 3.25 10.93 5.35
C ASP A 440 3.96 12.21 5.86
N GLY A 441 3.16 13.17 6.33
CA GLY A 441 3.62 14.52 6.67
C GLY A 441 4.70 14.59 7.75
N HIS A 442 4.71 13.66 8.71
CA HIS A 442 5.71 13.62 9.79
C HIS A 442 7.09 13.14 9.30
N ILE A 443 7.17 12.13 8.44
CA ILE A 443 8.45 11.69 7.86
C ILE A 443 8.94 12.72 6.82
N ASN A 444 8.04 13.21 5.97
CA ASN A 444 8.37 14.28 5.02
C ASN A 444 8.85 15.54 5.75
N GLY A 445 8.25 15.87 6.90
CA GLY A 445 8.66 16.98 7.76
C GLY A 445 10.06 16.83 8.32
N LEU A 446 10.46 15.61 8.73
CA LEU A 446 11.82 15.28 9.18
C LEU A 446 12.84 15.60 8.08
N PHE A 447 12.61 15.10 6.86
CA PHE A 447 13.52 15.36 5.74
C PHE A 447 13.53 16.81 5.30
N ARG A 448 12.35 17.46 5.28
CA ARG A 448 12.23 18.88 4.96
C ARG A 448 13.07 19.73 5.91
N SER A 449 12.99 19.48 7.21
CA SER A 449 13.74 20.22 8.23
C SER A 449 15.25 20.05 8.03
N LEU A 450 15.72 18.82 7.82
CA LEU A 450 17.13 18.53 7.55
C LEU A 450 17.64 19.23 6.28
N ALA A 451 16.88 19.18 5.19
CA ALA A 451 17.26 19.85 3.94
C ALA A 451 17.31 21.38 4.09
N VAL A 452 16.38 22.00 4.83
CA VAL A 452 16.39 23.44 5.11
C VAL A 452 17.59 23.83 5.98
N GLU A 453 18.02 22.95 6.90
CA GLU A 453 19.22 23.14 7.71
C GLU A 453 20.54 22.89 6.94
N GLY A 454 20.50 22.65 5.62
CA GLY A 454 21.71 22.45 4.82
C GLY A 454 22.13 20.99 4.64
N LYS A 455 21.37 20.01 5.16
CA LYS A 455 21.74 18.59 5.06
C LYS A 455 21.57 18.09 3.62
N PRO A 456 22.61 17.52 2.98
CA PRO A 456 22.48 16.89 1.68
C PRO A 456 21.57 15.66 1.72
N ILE A 457 20.52 15.68 0.90
CA ILE A 457 19.57 14.57 0.73
C ILE A 457 19.69 14.02 -0.69
N MET A 458 20.01 12.74 -0.78
CA MET A 458 20.18 11.99 -2.02
C MET A 458 19.03 11.01 -2.18
N ILE A 459 18.16 11.24 -3.16
CA ILE A 459 16.99 10.40 -3.44
C ILE A 459 17.26 9.57 -4.69
N TYR A 460 17.09 8.24 -4.56
CA TYR A 460 17.21 7.29 -5.66
C TYR A 460 15.82 6.95 -6.20
N HIS A 461 15.47 7.56 -7.33
CA HIS A 461 14.21 7.36 -8.04
C HIS A 461 14.32 6.21 -9.02
N TYR A 462 13.47 5.19 -8.90
CA TYR A 462 13.47 4.06 -9.82
C TYR A 462 12.90 4.48 -11.17
N GLY A 463 13.69 4.36 -12.24
CA GLY A 463 13.26 4.70 -13.59
C GLY A 463 14.33 5.38 -14.43
N THR A 464 13.90 6.07 -15.48
CA THR A 464 14.77 6.74 -16.48
C THR A 464 14.38 8.18 -16.74
N GLU A 465 13.50 8.72 -15.90
CA GLU A 465 12.98 10.07 -15.96
C GLU A 465 14.11 11.10 -15.80
N ASN A 466 13.88 12.31 -16.32
CA ASN A 466 14.89 13.34 -16.27
C ASN A 466 15.14 13.82 -14.81
N GLU A 467 16.39 13.68 -14.33
CA GLU A 467 16.80 14.06 -12.95
C GLU A 467 16.42 15.52 -12.59
N LEU A 468 16.41 16.47 -13.55
CA LEU A 468 16.01 17.87 -13.31
C LEU A 468 14.51 18.04 -13.12
N VAL A 469 13.70 17.27 -13.85
CA VAL A 469 12.24 17.26 -13.70
C VAL A 469 11.88 16.65 -12.36
N LEU A 470 12.47 15.50 -12.03
CA LEU A 470 12.31 14.85 -10.74
C LEU A 470 12.73 15.75 -9.58
N LYS A 471 13.83 16.51 -9.72
CA LYS A 471 14.27 17.46 -8.69
C LYS A 471 13.21 18.50 -8.36
N LYS A 472 12.48 19.02 -9.35
CA LYS A 472 11.33 19.92 -9.13
C LYS A 472 10.16 19.18 -8.47
N GLU A 473 9.85 17.96 -8.90
CA GLU A 473 8.78 17.16 -8.32
C GLU A 473 9.02 16.87 -6.83
N TYR A 474 10.21 16.39 -6.47
CA TYR A 474 10.58 16.12 -5.08
C TYR A 474 10.67 17.40 -4.24
N GLN A 475 11.11 18.52 -4.84
CA GLN A 475 11.03 19.82 -4.18
C GLN A 475 9.58 20.17 -3.79
N THR A 476 8.62 19.94 -4.69
CA THR A 476 7.19 20.15 -4.42
C THR A 476 6.67 19.18 -3.36
N LYS A 477 6.99 17.88 -3.46
CA LYS A 477 6.58 16.86 -2.47
C LYS A 477 7.06 17.20 -1.06
N LEU A 478 8.32 17.63 -0.93
CA LEU A 478 8.91 18.02 0.35
C LEU A 478 8.59 19.47 0.79
N ARG A 479 7.93 20.26 -0.06
CA ARG A 479 7.60 21.67 0.21
C ARG A 479 8.83 22.50 0.56
N LEU A 480 9.91 22.30 -0.21
CA LEU A 480 11.19 22.97 -0.01
C LEU A 480 11.23 24.34 -0.69
N PRO A 481 11.74 25.38 -0.03
CA PRO A 481 11.86 26.72 -0.62
C PRO A 481 12.90 26.76 -1.74
N ALA A 482 14.00 25.99 -1.60
CA ALA A 482 15.07 25.86 -2.58
C ALA A 482 15.51 24.39 -2.67
N PRO A 483 15.97 23.91 -3.83
CA PRO A 483 16.36 22.52 -4.03
C PRO A 483 17.88 22.29 -3.89
N ASP A 484 18.61 23.22 -3.26
CA ASP A 484 20.09 23.24 -3.26
C ASP A 484 20.68 21.97 -2.63
N ASN A 485 20.10 21.53 -1.51
CA ASN A 485 20.55 20.34 -0.78
C ASN A 485 19.88 19.05 -1.26
N LEU A 486 19.15 19.10 -2.37
CA LEU A 486 18.41 17.96 -2.92
C LEU A 486 19.12 17.42 -4.17
N HIS A 487 19.58 16.18 -4.10
CA HIS A 487 20.23 15.46 -5.19
C HIS A 487 19.34 14.28 -5.60
N ILE A 488 18.94 14.23 -6.87
CA ILE A 488 18.10 13.16 -7.40
C ILE A 488 18.89 12.33 -8.39
N PHE A 489 18.84 11.02 -8.21
CA PHE A 489 19.49 10.05 -9.08
C PHE A 489 18.48 9.03 -9.59
N THR A 490 18.51 8.75 -10.89
CA THR A 490 17.76 7.62 -11.43
C THR A 490 18.48 6.31 -11.14
N ILE A 491 17.73 5.29 -10.73
CA ILE A 491 18.25 3.95 -10.46
C ILE A 491 17.49 2.88 -11.25
N ASP A 492 18.20 1.89 -11.75
CA ASP A 492 17.64 0.76 -12.50
C ASP A 492 17.40 -0.48 -11.63
N GLY A 493 16.85 -1.54 -12.24
CA GLY A 493 16.62 -2.83 -11.57
C GLY A 493 17.89 -3.57 -11.15
N ALA A 494 19.05 -3.18 -11.67
CA ALA A 494 20.36 -3.68 -11.27
C ALA A 494 21.00 -2.85 -10.13
N ARG A 495 20.23 -1.92 -9.54
CA ARG A 495 20.66 -0.99 -8.48
C ARG A 495 21.78 -0.05 -8.92
N LYS A 496 21.81 0.28 -10.22
CA LYS A 496 22.82 1.14 -10.81
C LYS A 496 22.25 2.50 -11.19
N THR A 497 23.12 3.50 -11.11
CA THR A 497 22.91 4.86 -11.59
C THR A 497 23.98 5.16 -12.63
N LYS A 498 23.56 5.39 -13.88
CA LYS A 498 24.47 5.66 -15.02
C LYS A 498 25.59 4.60 -15.13
N GLY A 499 25.25 3.33 -14.90
CA GLY A 499 26.16 2.18 -15.02
C GLY A 499 26.99 1.83 -13.77
N SER A 500 27.03 2.71 -12.76
CA SER A 500 27.75 2.50 -11.49
C SER A 500 26.78 2.12 -10.37
N ILE A 501 27.22 1.38 -9.35
CA ILE A 501 26.34 1.06 -8.22
C ILE A 501 25.91 2.35 -7.50
N TRP A 502 24.68 2.39 -7.01
CA TRP A 502 24.05 3.63 -6.53
C TRP A 502 24.90 4.40 -5.49
N TRP A 503 25.55 3.71 -4.55
CA TRP A 503 26.29 4.34 -3.46
C TRP A 503 27.60 5.00 -3.91
N GLU A 504 28.18 4.62 -5.06
CA GLU A 504 29.39 5.29 -5.58
C GLU A 504 29.11 6.76 -5.90
N ARG A 505 27.91 7.05 -6.42
CA ARG A 505 27.49 8.43 -6.70
C ARG A 505 27.26 9.23 -5.42
N ALA A 506 26.76 8.59 -4.35
CA ALA A 506 26.66 9.24 -3.04
C ALA A 506 28.03 9.70 -2.52
N LEU A 507 29.05 8.85 -2.65
CA LEU A 507 30.40 9.18 -2.18
C LEU A 507 31.02 10.32 -2.98
N GLN A 508 30.88 10.29 -4.31
CA GLN A 508 31.36 11.37 -5.17
C GLN A 508 30.76 12.73 -4.79
N GLU A 509 29.46 12.78 -4.56
CA GLU A 509 28.75 14.01 -4.20
C GLU A 509 29.13 14.46 -2.78
N THR A 510 29.24 13.53 -1.83
CA THR A 510 29.66 13.86 -0.46
C THR A 510 31.09 14.41 -0.40
N MET A 511 31.99 13.95 -1.28
CA MET A 511 33.36 14.46 -1.40
C MET A 511 33.45 15.84 -2.06
N LEU A 512 32.43 16.25 -2.84
CA LEU A 512 32.35 17.56 -3.50
C LEU A 512 31.73 18.64 -2.61
N ILE A 513 31.09 18.25 -1.50
CA ILE A 513 30.47 19.16 -0.54
C ILE A 513 31.57 19.58 0.46
N PRO A 514 31.95 20.88 0.52
CA PRO A 514 32.97 21.31 1.45
C PRO A 514 32.53 21.01 2.88
N ALA A 515 33.43 20.43 3.69
CA ALA A 515 33.19 20.23 5.12
C ALA A 515 32.93 21.61 5.77
N THR A 516 31.67 21.87 6.13
CA THR A 516 31.23 23.09 6.82
C THR A 516 31.49 23.00 8.32
#